data_AF-A0A6P2C3P1-F1
#
_entry.id   AF-A0A6P2C3P1-F1
#
_cell.length_a   1.000
_cell.length_b   1.000
_cell.length_c   1.000
_cell.angle_alpha   90.00
_cell.angle_beta   90.00
_cell.angle_gamma   90.00
#
_symmetry.space_group_name_H-M   'P 1'
#
loop_
_entity.id
_entity.type
_entity.pdbx_description
1 polymer ?
#
loop_
_entity_poly.entity_id
_entity_poly.type
_entity_poly.pdbx_seq_one_letter_code
_entity_poly.pdbx_strand_id
1 'polypeptide(L)'
;MMTEAEALKTLAREDPAVADDARTALHSLTSGGGLGAISLLRLQEYLWYALPAGSAESPEAHLTVTKALARLFTLAGMERYAEVCTSAETERILAAYGVSRTEGLSAYTGALATSHAAPPDTDLLAWSSVMGPEERAAYDACGAAIELAVASKELKPGVSGWKTKRAALVERWLTRSTGAPGSDTWLSKISAERIEEWAHGHPGERSRLARAVMPKLLEPPDLPDEPLPTLAWILEQAGTGMRLTARHYIAPTIVGEAAVLFGWRTGSSGPGRRQQELDVYPLHTLRALAQHEMGAIRRSGAALVLTRTGRLMADDAAVRWHIGTASLIGPDDAPDPDFTVAVREAALLIVALHEGPVGYEELASRLTEIHAAEGWASRSGGSLAGAIRGEIHVLRHRLRALQLLDEEAPPGTVALTSVGTAAALSGLLARALRPRRHEHV
;
A
#
# COMPACT_ATOMS: atom_id res chain seq x y z
N MET A 1 -36.29 -2.34 -26.76
CA MET A 1 -35.41 -1.60 -25.83
C MET A 1 -35.69 -0.12 -26.05
N MET A 2 -36.14 0.59 -25.02
CA MET A 2 -36.34 2.05 -25.13
C MET A 2 -35.01 2.78 -24.96
N THR A 3 -34.86 3.91 -25.65
CA THR A 3 -33.81 4.89 -25.32
C THR A 3 -34.09 5.53 -23.95
N GLU A 4 -33.07 6.15 -23.34
CA GLU A 4 -33.21 6.86 -22.06
C GLU A 4 -34.37 7.86 -22.06
N ALA A 5 -34.47 8.68 -23.11
CA ALA A 5 -35.52 9.68 -23.25
C ALA A 5 -36.92 9.06 -23.38
N GLU A 6 -37.05 7.93 -24.10
CA GLU A 6 -38.32 7.22 -24.24
C GLU A 6 -38.74 6.53 -22.94
N ALA A 7 -37.80 5.95 -22.22
CA ALA A 7 -38.03 5.31 -20.93
C ALA A 7 -38.46 6.35 -19.87
N LEU A 8 -37.76 7.48 -19.77
CA LEU A 8 -38.13 8.59 -18.88
C LEU A 8 -39.48 9.22 -19.24
N LYS A 9 -39.79 9.36 -20.54
CA LYS A 9 -41.10 9.85 -20.99
C LYS A 9 -42.23 8.88 -20.64
N THR A 10 -41.96 7.57 -20.70
CA THR A 10 -42.93 6.55 -20.31
C THR A 10 -43.16 6.59 -18.80
N LEU A 11 -42.09 6.65 -18.00
CA LEU A 11 -42.16 6.87 -16.56
C LEU A 11 -42.95 8.13 -16.20
N ALA A 12 -42.71 9.26 -16.86
CA ALA A 12 -43.41 10.51 -16.56
C ALA A 12 -44.91 10.47 -16.87
N ARG A 13 -45.35 9.59 -17.77
CA ARG A 13 -46.78 9.33 -18.01
C ARG A 13 -47.39 8.44 -16.94
N GLU A 14 -46.60 7.52 -16.36
CA GLU A 14 -47.02 6.65 -15.26
C GLU A 14 -47.09 7.46 -13.96
N ASP A 15 -46.00 8.12 -13.60
CA ASP A 15 -45.87 9.00 -12.43
C ASP A 15 -44.75 10.04 -12.66
N PRO A 16 -45.08 11.35 -12.74
CA PRO A 16 -44.09 12.42 -12.91
C PRO A 16 -43.02 12.48 -11.82
N ALA A 17 -43.36 12.16 -10.56
CA ALA A 17 -42.41 12.21 -9.46
C ALA A 17 -41.36 11.11 -9.57
N VAL A 18 -41.80 9.88 -9.85
CA VAL A 18 -40.89 8.73 -10.07
C VAL A 18 -39.95 8.99 -11.26
N ALA A 19 -40.43 9.67 -12.31
CA ALA A 19 -39.59 10.03 -13.44
C ALA A 19 -38.51 11.06 -13.09
N ASP A 20 -38.79 11.98 -12.16
CA ASP A 20 -37.84 12.98 -11.69
C ASP A 20 -36.79 12.37 -10.75
N ASP A 21 -37.21 11.51 -9.84
CA ASP A 21 -36.32 10.72 -8.98
C ASP A 21 -35.35 9.88 -9.82
N ALA A 22 -35.87 9.13 -10.80
CA ALA A 22 -35.06 8.31 -11.69
C ALA A 22 -34.06 9.15 -12.52
N ARG A 23 -34.48 10.32 -13.00
CA ARG A 23 -33.62 11.23 -13.76
C ARG A 23 -32.49 11.78 -12.90
N THR A 24 -32.82 12.28 -11.72
CA THR A 24 -31.85 12.85 -10.78
C THR A 24 -30.85 11.80 -10.30
N ALA A 25 -31.35 10.61 -9.99
CA ALA A 25 -30.52 9.49 -9.58
C ALA A 25 -29.60 9.00 -10.71
N LEU A 26 -30.11 8.87 -11.95
CA LEU A 26 -29.29 8.50 -13.11
C LEU A 26 -28.21 9.55 -13.38
N HIS A 27 -28.56 10.84 -13.32
CA HIS A 27 -27.60 11.92 -13.52
C HIS A 27 -26.48 11.85 -12.47
N SER A 28 -26.83 11.63 -11.21
CA SER A 28 -25.88 11.49 -10.10
C SER A 28 -24.98 10.25 -10.27
N LEU A 29 -25.56 9.10 -10.61
CA LEU A 29 -24.85 7.84 -10.85
C LEU A 29 -23.81 7.96 -11.97
N THR A 30 -24.17 8.62 -13.07
CA THR A 30 -23.41 8.61 -14.33
C THR A 30 -22.61 9.89 -14.57
N SER A 31 -22.74 10.88 -13.67
CA SER A 31 -22.20 12.23 -13.88
C SER A 31 -22.68 12.85 -15.21
N GLY A 32 -23.92 12.54 -15.61
CA GLY A 32 -24.52 12.98 -16.87
C GLY A 32 -24.15 12.14 -18.12
N GLY A 33 -23.40 11.04 -17.98
CA GLY A 33 -23.05 10.14 -19.09
C GLY A 33 -24.22 9.27 -19.62
N GLY A 34 -25.36 9.30 -18.95
CA GLY A 34 -26.57 8.57 -19.34
C GLY A 34 -26.43 7.04 -19.22
N LEU A 35 -27.38 6.30 -19.79
CA LEU A 35 -27.43 4.83 -19.65
C LEU A 35 -26.16 4.09 -20.12
N GLY A 36 -25.45 4.63 -21.12
CA GLY A 36 -24.24 4.03 -21.66
C GLY A 36 -23.02 4.07 -20.71
N ALA A 37 -23.05 4.94 -19.70
CA ALA A 37 -21.98 5.09 -18.72
C ALA A 37 -22.15 4.20 -17.47
N ILE A 38 -23.23 3.41 -17.41
CA ILE A 38 -23.52 2.56 -16.25
C ILE A 38 -22.65 1.32 -16.27
N SER A 39 -21.98 1.07 -15.15
CA SER A 39 -21.42 -0.24 -14.79
C SER A 39 -22.06 -0.74 -13.50
N LEU A 40 -22.05 -2.06 -13.31
CA LEU A 40 -22.54 -2.71 -12.10
C LEU A 40 -21.82 -2.18 -10.86
N LEU A 41 -20.51 -1.97 -10.94
CA LEU A 41 -19.72 -1.42 -9.84
C LEU A 41 -20.23 -0.03 -9.44
N ARG A 42 -20.36 0.89 -10.40
CA ARG A 42 -20.84 2.25 -10.13
C ARG A 42 -22.27 2.24 -9.60
N LEU A 43 -23.13 1.35 -10.11
CA LEU A 43 -24.49 1.21 -9.60
C LEU A 43 -24.49 0.74 -8.13
N GLN A 44 -23.70 -0.27 -7.79
CA GLN A 44 -23.56 -0.76 -6.43
C GLN A 44 -23.04 0.32 -5.48
N GLU A 45 -21.94 1.00 -5.83
CA GLU A 45 -21.39 2.10 -5.02
C GLU A 45 -22.38 3.28 -4.88
N TYR A 46 -23.13 3.59 -5.93
CA TYR A 46 -24.16 4.63 -5.86
C TYR A 46 -25.28 4.25 -4.89
N LEU A 47 -25.89 3.07 -5.07
CA LEU A 47 -27.03 2.64 -4.26
C LEU A 47 -26.63 2.41 -2.80
N TRP A 48 -25.44 1.84 -2.57
CA TRP A 48 -25.04 1.36 -1.25
C TRP A 48 -24.24 2.39 -0.45
N TYR A 49 -23.70 3.43 -1.09
CA TYR A 49 -22.92 4.46 -0.41
C TYR A 49 -23.35 5.88 -0.81
N ALA A 50 -23.30 6.25 -2.09
CA ALA A 50 -23.46 7.65 -2.49
C ALA A 50 -24.87 8.20 -2.22
N LEU A 51 -25.90 7.40 -2.51
CA LEU A 51 -27.30 7.74 -2.25
C LEU A 51 -27.56 8.00 -0.75
N PRO A 52 -27.30 7.05 0.17
CA PRO A 52 -27.54 7.27 1.59
C PRO A 52 -26.56 8.24 2.26
N ALA A 53 -25.36 8.44 1.72
CA ALA A 53 -24.41 9.42 2.25
C ALA A 53 -24.69 10.87 1.78
N GLY A 54 -25.34 11.02 0.61
CA GLY A 54 -25.57 12.30 -0.03
C GLY A 54 -26.84 13.04 0.42
N SER A 55 -27.81 12.35 1.03
CA SER A 55 -29.05 12.95 1.54
C SER A 55 -29.36 12.48 2.97
N ALA A 56 -29.84 13.39 3.82
CA ALA A 56 -30.29 13.07 5.19
C ALA A 56 -31.71 12.46 5.22
N GLU A 57 -32.13 11.82 4.13
CA GLU A 57 -33.46 11.26 3.98
C GLU A 57 -33.59 9.91 4.69
N SER A 58 -34.83 9.47 4.88
CA SER A 58 -35.10 8.16 5.48
C SER A 58 -34.72 7.02 4.51
N PRO A 59 -34.40 5.82 5.03
CA PRO A 59 -34.22 4.64 4.20
C PRO A 59 -35.41 4.35 3.25
N GLU A 60 -36.63 4.70 3.65
CA GLU A 60 -37.83 4.56 2.83
C GLU A 60 -37.81 5.48 1.59
N ALA A 61 -37.29 6.69 1.74
CA ALA A 61 -37.11 7.62 0.62
C ALA A 61 -36.03 7.10 -0.33
N HIS A 62 -34.88 6.62 0.19
CA HIS A 62 -33.85 5.98 -0.62
C HIS A 62 -34.39 4.77 -1.38
N LEU A 63 -35.20 3.93 -0.73
CA LEU A 63 -35.87 2.80 -1.38
C LEU A 63 -36.81 3.24 -2.52
N THR A 64 -37.48 4.37 -2.38
CA THR A 64 -38.33 4.93 -3.45
C THR A 64 -37.47 5.29 -4.67
N VAL A 65 -36.33 5.95 -4.46
CA VAL A 65 -35.35 6.25 -5.53
C VAL A 65 -34.81 4.98 -6.18
N THR A 66 -34.48 3.95 -5.40
CA THR A 66 -34.00 2.66 -5.95
C THR A 66 -35.05 1.99 -6.83
N LYS A 67 -36.33 2.03 -6.45
CA LYS A 67 -37.45 1.49 -7.24
C LYS A 67 -37.67 2.28 -8.53
N ALA A 68 -37.52 3.60 -8.48
CA ALA A 68 -37.58 4.46 -9.66
C ALA A 68 -36.48 4.11 -10.68
N LEU A 69 -35.23 3.93 -10.22
CA LEU A 69 -34.13 3.44 -11.05
C LEU A 69 -34.39 2.04 -11.61
N ALA A 70 -34.90 1.11 -10.79
CA ALA A 70 -35.23 -0.24 -11.25
C ALA A 70 -36.26 -0.25 -12.38
N ARG A 71 -37.29 0.60 -12.28
CA ARG A 71 -38.31 0.77 -13.31
C ARG A 71 -37.70 1.36 -14.59
N LEU A 72 -36.85 2.38 -14.47
CA LEU A 72 -36.13 2.96 -15.61
C LEU A 72 -35.29 1.91 -16.34
N PHE A 73 -34.48 1.13 -15.61
CA PHE A 73 -33.64 0.08 -16.18
C PHE A 73 -34.46 -1.04 -16.83
N THR A 74 -35.60 -1.42 -16.24
CA THR A 74 -36.51 -2.40 -16.86
C THR A 74 -37.04 -1.91 -18.20
N LEU A 75 -37.48 -0.65 -18.31
CA LEU A 75 -37.96 -0.06 -19.57
C LEU A 75 -36.84 0.03 -20.62
N ALA A 76 -35.62 0.29 -20.16
CA ALA A 76 -34.42 0.33 -20.99
C ALA A 76 -33.85 -1.07 -21.32
N GLY A 77 -34.47 -2.17 -20.88
CA GLY A 77 -33.97 -3.53 -21.15
C GLY A 77 -32.63 -3.84 -20.48
N MET A 78 -32.40 -3.30 -19.28
CA MET A 78 -31.19 -3.45 -18.49
C MET A 78 -31.52 -4.22 -17.20
N GLU A 79 -32.12 -5.41 -17.34
CA GLU A 79 -32.70 -6.19 -16.24
C GLU A 79 -31.69 -6.49 -15.13
N ARG A 80 -30.43 -6.79 -15.49
CA ARG A 80 -29.34 -7.03 -14.52
C ARG A 80 -29.12 -5.86 -13.56
N TYR A 81 -29.31 -4.63 -14.03
CA TYR A 81 -29.18 -3.44 -13.17
C TYR A 81 -30.45 -3.21 -12.34
N ALA A 82 -31.63 -3.47 -12.92
CA ALA A 82 -32.90 -3.40 -12.19
C ALA A 82 -32.96 -4.40 -11.02
N GLU A 83 -32.42 -5.61 -11.21
CA GLU A 83 -32.32 -6.63 -10.17
C GLU A 83 -31.48 -6.17 -8.97
N VAL A 84 -30.39 -5.43 -9.20
CA VAL A 84 -29.55 -4.89 -8.12
C VAL A 84 -30.30 -3.83 -7.32
N CYS A 85 -30.99 -2.92 -8.00
CA CYS A 85 -31.81 -1.89 -7.37
C CYS A 85 -32.89 -2.48 -6.45
N THR A 86 -33.46 -3.63 -6.81
CA THR A 86 -34.54 -4.29 -6.07
C THR A 86 -34.07 -5.47 -5.21
N SER A 87 -32.76 -5.69 -5.11
CA SER A 87 -32.22 -6.83 -4.37
C SER A 87 -32.42 -6.68 -2.87
N ALA A 88 -32.63 -7.82 -2.19
CA ALA A 88 -32.65 -7.88 -0.73
C ALA A 88 -31.34 -7.42 -0.09
N GLU A 89 -30.23 -7.38 -0.84
CA GLU A 89 -28.96 -6.81 -0.37
C GLU A 89 -29.01 -5.29 -0.31
N THR A 90 -29.46 -4.64 -1.39
CA THR A 90 -29.66 -3.18 -1.42
C THR A 90 -30.60 -2.74 -0.30
N GLU A 91 -31.71 -3.45 -0.09
CA GLU A 91 -32.65 -3.15 1.00
C GLU A 91 -32.01 -3.28 2.39
N ARG A 92 -31.26 -4.37 2.64
CA ARG A 92 -30.55 -4.57 3.91
C ARG A 92 -29.53 -3.46 4.20
N ILE A 93 -28.77 -3.02 3.19
CA ILE A 93 -27.76 -1.97 3.36
C ILE A 93 -28.43 -0.63 3.67
N LEU A 94 -29.46 -0.24 2.92
CA LEU A 94 -30.20 0.99 3.17
C LEU A 94 -30.88 0.99 4.55
N ALA A 95 -31.43 -0.15 4.98
CA ALA A 95 -31.98 -0.31 6.32
C ALA A 95 -30.92 -0.11 7.42
N ALA A 96 -29.68 -0.59 7.20
CA ALA A 96 -28.57 -0.40 8.15
C ALA A 96 -28.19 1.09 8.32
N TYR A 97 -28.27 1.89 7.25
CA TYR A 97 -28.13 3.36 7.35
C TYR A 97 -29.22 4.01 8.21
N GLY A 98 -30.41 3.41 8.28
CA GLY A 98 -31.48 3.82 9.19
C GLY A 98 -31.16 3.63 10.67
N VAL A 99 -30.26 2.69 11.00
CA VAL A 99 -29.78 2.48 12.38
C VAL A 99 -28.66 3.46 12.71
N SER A 100 -27.60 3.47 11.89
CA SER A 100 -26.53 4.46 11.99
C SER A 100 -25.70 4.51 10.71
N ARG A 101 -24.98 5.62 10.50
CA ARG A 101 -24.02 5.75 9.40
C ARG A 101 -22.93 4.67 9.46
N THR A 102 -22.45 4.31 10.65
CA THR A 102 -21.40 3.30 10.85
C THR A 102 -21.89 1.90 10.45
N GLU A 103 -23.11 1.53 10.83
CA GLU A 103 -23.70 0.25 10.43
C GLU A 103 -23.92 0.18 8.91
N GLY A 104 -24.43 1.27 8.31
CA GLY A 104 -24.56 1.40 6.86
C GLY A 104 -23.23 1.21 6.12
N LEU A 105 -22.17 1.90 6.55
CA LEU A 105 -20.83 1.78 5.97
C LEU A 105 -20.24 0.37 6.13
N SER A 106 -20.48 -0.28 7.26
CA SER A 106 -20.06 -1.66 7.51
C SER A 106 -20.77 -2.65 6.59
N ALA A 107 -22.10 -2.53 6.45
CA ALA A 107 -22.89 -3.35 5.54
C ALA A 107 -22.49 -3.17 4.07
N TYR A 108 -22.28 -1.92 3.65
CA TYR A 108 -21.76 -1.57 2.32
C TYR A 108 -20.40 -2.22 2.06
N THR A 109 -19.44 -2.03 2.97
CA THR A 109 -18.07 -2.57 2.81
C THR A 109 -18.10 -4.09 2.72
N GLY A 110 -18.91 -4.75 3.54
CA GLY A 110 -19.11 -6.20 3.51
C GLY A 110 -19.71 -6.69 2.19
N ALA A 111 -20.74 -6.02 1.67
CA ALA A 111 -21.37 -6.36 0.40
C ALA A 111 -20.39 -6.18 -0.77
N LEU A 112 -19.69 -5.04 -0.83
CA LEU A 112 -18.73 -4.75 -1.90
C LEU A 112 -17.57 -5.76 -1.92
N ALA A 113 -17.08 -6.18 -0.76
CA ALA A 113 -16.03 -7.21 -0.66
C ALA A 113 -16.44 -8.57 -1.28
N THR A 114 -17.73 -8.87 -1.34
CA THR A 114 -18.26 -10.09 -1.97
C THR A 114 -18.75 -9.87 -3.41
N SER A 115 -18.86 -8.62 -3.86
CA SER A 115 -19.28 -8.29 -5.22
C SER A 115 -18.35 -8.91 -6.26
N HIS A 116 -18.94 -9.51 -7.29
CA HIS A 116 -18.18 -9.97 -8.45
C HIS A 116 -17.72 -8.82 -9.36
N ALA A 117 -18.28 -7.61 -9.21
CA ALA A 117 -17.94 -6.44 -10.03
C ALA A 117 -16.71 -5.67 -9.52
N ALA A 118 -16.45 -5.71 -8.21
CA ALA A 118 -15.33 -5.00 -7.60
C ALA A 118 -13.98 -5.61 -8.05
N PRO A 119 -13.05 -4.78 -8.59
CA PRO A 119 -11.66 -5.18 -8.79
C PRO A 119 -11.02 -5.67 -7.49
N PRO A 120 -10.48 -6.89 -7.42
CA PRO A 120 -9.70 -7.34 -6.27
C PRO A 120 -8.33 -6.66 -6.25
N ASP A 121 -7.70 -6.67 -5.07
CA ASP A 121 -6.25 -6.50 -4.95
C ASP A 121 -5.51 -7.60 -5.74
N THR A 122 -4.31 -7.26 -6.20
CA THR A 122 -3.45 -8.11 -7.04
C THR A 122 -2.02 -8.09 -6.52
N ASP A 123 -1.14 -8.90 -7.11
CA ASP A 123 0.28 -8.88 -6.75
C ASP A 123 0.97 -7.58 -7.20
N LEU A 124 0.37 -6.83 -8.14
CA LEU A 124 0.90 -5.55 -8.64
C LEU A 124 0.38 -4.33 -7.87
N LEU A 125 -0.83 -4.42 -7.32
CA LEU A 125 -1.53 -3.27 -6.74
C LEU A 125 -2.55 -3.73 -5.69
N ALA A 126 -2.47 -3.11 -4.52
CA ALA A 126 -3.55 -3.05 -3.56
C ALA A 126 -4.28 -1.71 -3.71
N TRP A 127 -5.61 -1.74 -3.78
CA TRP A 127 -6.45 -0.57 -3.97
C TRP A 127 -6.55 0.26 -2.69
N SER A 128 -6.50 1.58 -2.84
CA SER A 128 -6.74 2.54 -1.76
C SER A 128 -8.23 2.55 -1.40
N SER A 129 -8.57 2.73 -0.12
CA SER A 129 -9.95 3.05 0.26
C SER A 129 -10.30 4.51 -0.03
N VAL A 130 -9.30 5.37 -0.15
CA VAL A 130 -9.42 6.76 -0.62
C VAL A 130 -8.62 6.85 -1.91
N MET A 131 -9.31 6.89 -3.05
CA MET A 131 -8.69 6.92 -4.37
C MET A 131 -8.63 8.35 -4.91
N GLY A 132 -7.57 8.66 -5.65
CA GLY A 132 -7.43 9.88 -6.41
C GLY A 132 -8.07 9.68 -7.78
N PRO A 133 -8.08 10.72 -8.62
CA PRO A 133 -8.72 10.67 -9.93
C PRO A 133 -8.21 9.52 -10.84
N GLU A 134 -6.90 9.27 -10.90
CA GLU A 134 -6.31 8.24 -11.76
C GLU A 134 -6.56 6.84 -11.19
N GLU A 135 -6.39 6.64 -9.88
CA GLU A 135 -6.71 5.35 -9.24
C GLU A 135 -8.20 5.01 -9.34
N ARG A 136 -9.09 5.99 -9.15
CA ARG A 136 -10.54 5.82 -9.31
C ARG A 136 -10.89 5.46 -10.75
N ALA A 137 -10.34 6.17 -11.73
CA ALA A 137 -10.58 5.89 -13.14
C ALA A 137 -10.11 4.48 -13.55
N ALA A 138 -8.96 4.03 -13.04
CA ALA A 138 -8.46 2.68 -13.26
C ALA A 138 -9.36 1.61 -12.61
N TYR A 139 -9.83 1.86 -11.39
CA TYR A 139 -10.74 0.97 -10.66
C TYR A 139 -12.07 0.82 -11.41
N ASP A 140 -12.64 1.93 -11.89
CA ASP A 140 -13.85 1.92 -12.74
C ASP A 140 -13.65 1.15 -14.05
N ALA A 141 -12.52 1.38 -14.74
CA ALA A 141 -12.19 0.69 -15.98
C ALA A 141 -12.04 -0.83 -15.75
N CYS A 142 -11.39 -1.23 -14.65
CA CYS A 142 -11.27 -2.63 -14.26
C CYS A 142 -12.64 -3.25 -13.92
N GLY A 143 -13.50 -2.52 -13.20
CA GLY A 143 -14.85 -2.97 -12.88
C GLY A 143 -15.70 -3.23 -14.12
N ALA A 144 -15.67 -2.30 -15.08
CA ALA A 144 -16.35 -2.45 -16.38
C ALA A 144 -15.80 -3.63 -17.18
N ALA A 145 -14.49 -3.85 -17.16
CA ALA A 145 -13.86 -4.99 -17.82
C ALA A 145 -14.26 -6.35 -17.20
N ILE A 146 -14.31 -6.42 -15.86
CA ILE A 146 -14.78 -7.61 -15.15
C ILE A 146 -16.23 -7.91 -15.51
N GLU A 147 -17.07 -6.88 -15.50
CA GLU A 147 -18.47 -7.00 -15.89
C GLU A 147 -18.64 -7.52 -17.32
N LEU A 148 -17.89 -6.98 -18.28
CA LEU A 148 -17.91 -7.43 -19.67
C LEU A 148 -17.47 -8.89 -19.77
N ALA A 149 -16.41 -9.29 -19.06
CA ALA A 149 -15.93 -10.67 -19.06
C ALA A 149 -16.93 -11.65 -18.43
N VAL A 150 -17.71 -11.21 -17.44
CA VAL A 150 -18.83 -12.00 -16.89
C VAL A 150 -19.96 -12.11 -17.91
N ALA A 151 -20.32 -11.02 -18.58
CA ALA A 151 -21.36 -11.01 -19.61
C ALA A 151 -20.98 -11.89 -20.82
N SER A 152 -19.71 -11.90 -21.22
CA SER A 152 -19.19 -12.75 -22.30
C SER A 152 -18.94 -14.21 -21.88
N LYS A 153 -19.16 -14.56 -20.60
CA LYS A 153 -18.93 -15.88 -20.00
C LYS A 153 -17.46 -16.32 -19.96
N GLU A 154 -16.52 -15.39 -20.19
CA GLU A 154 -15.08 -15.59 -19.97
C GLU A 154 -14.76 -15.74 -18.48
N LEU A 155 -15.43 -14.95 -17.64
CA LEU A 155 -15.47 -15.10 -16.20
C LEU A 155 -16.82 -15.71 -15.77
N LYS A 156 -16.76 -16.71 -14.89
CA LYS A 156 -17.94 -17.38 -14.33
C LYS A 156 -17.88 -17.29 -12.81
N PRO A 157 -18.63 -16.36 -12.18
CA PRO A 157 -18.65 -16.26 -10.72
C PRO A 157 -19.04 -17.60 -10.07
N GLY A 158 -18.38 -17.94 -8.95
CA GLY A 158 -18.69 -19.15 -8.17
C GLY A 158 -18.00 -20.45 -8.63
N VAL A 159 -17.39 -20.51 -9.81
CA VAL A 159 -16.65 -21.72 -10.26
C VAL A 159 -15.21 -21.74 -9.73
N SER A 160 -14.62 -22.92 -9.52
CA SER A 160 -13.23 -23.01 -9.05
C SER A 160 -12.26 -22.19 -9.93
N GLY A 161 -11.37 -21.43 -9.29
CA GLY A 161 -10.37 -20.59 -9.96
C GLY A 161 -10.87 -19.24 -10.50
N TRP A 162 -12.16 -18.90 -10.37
CA TRP A 162 -12.69 -17.63 -10.90
C TRP A 162 -12.02 -16.39 -10.28
N LYS A 163 -11.71 -16.43 -8.98
CA LYS A 163 -11.04 -15.32 -8.27
C LYS A 163 -9.64 -15.05 -8.83
N THR A 164 -8.86 -16.10 -9.10
CA THR A 164 -7.53 -16.00 -9.72
C THR A 164 -7.62 -15.43 -11.14
N LYS A 165 -8.60 -15.88 -11.94
CA LYS A 165 -8.81 -15.33 -13.28
C LYS A 165 -9.23 -13.86 -13.26
N ARG A 166 -10.02 -13.46 -12.25
CA ARG A 166 -10.42 -12.07 -12.03
C ARG A 166 -9.21 -11.19 -11.69
N ALA A 167 -8.35 -11.62 -10.76
CA ALA A 167 -7.11 -10.91 -10.43
C ALA A 167 -6.19 -10.77 -11.66
N ALA A 168 -5.98 -11.85 -12.41
CA ALA A 168 -5.18 -11.81 -13.64
C ALA A 168 -5.78 -10.89 -14.73
N LEU A 169 -7.11 -10.73 -14.78
CA LEU A 169 -7.75 -9.77 -15.68
C LEU A 169 -7.43 -8.33 -15.26
N VAL A 170 -7.48 -8.02 -13.96
CA VAL A 170 -7.12 -6.71 -13.43
C VAL A 170 -5.65 -6.40 -13.73
N GLU A 171 -4.72 -7.32 -13.48
CA GLU A 171 -3.29 -7.11 -13.77
C GLU A 171 -3.03 -6.80 -15.25
N ARG A 172 -3.71 -7.50 -16.17
CA ARG A 172 -3.63 -7.21 -17.61
C ARG A 172 -4.17 -5.82 -17.98
N TRP A 173 -5.19 -5.36 -17.28
CA TRP A 173 -5.71 -4.01 -17.49
C TRP A 173 -4.77 -2.95 -16.92
N LEU A 174 -4.25 -3.17 -15.71
CA LEU A 174 -3.31 -2.26 -15.04
C LEU A 174 -2.03 -2.03 -15.86
N THR A 175 -1.54 -3.06 -16.54
CA THR A 175 -0.32 -3.02 -17.37
C THR A 175 -0.57 -2.61 -18.82
N ARG A 176 -1.83 -2.34 -19.21
CA ARG A 176 -2.16 -1.90 -20.56
C ARG A 176 -1.80 -0.43 -20.74
N SER A 177 -1.22 -0.09 -21.90
CA SER A 177 -1.03 1.30 -22.29
C SER A 177 -2.37 2.03 -22.41
N THR A 178 -2.44 3.25 -21.89
CA THR A 178 -3.63 4.11 -22.00
C THR A 178 -3.71 4.89 -23.31
N GLY A 179 -2.80 4.65 -24.27
CA GLY A 179 -2.88 5.19 -25.65
C GLY A 179 -2.39 6.64 -25.86
N ALA A 180 -1.84 7.30 -24.84
CA ALA A 180 -1.17 8.60 -25.00
C ALA A 180 0.27 8.43 -25.55
N PRO A 181 0.81 9.34 -26.39
CA PRO A 181 2.20 9.26 -26.85
C PRO A 181 3.16 9.32 -25.64
N GLY A 182 4.01 8.30 -25.47
CA GLY A 182 4.82 8.05 -24.25
C GLY A 182 4.31 6.89 -23.37
N SER A 183 3.10 6.38 -23.70
CA SER A 183 2.43 5.17 -23.22
C SER A 183 2.60 4.83 -21.74
N ASP A 184 2.12 5.72 -20.87
CA ASP A 184 1.82 5.35 -19.48
C ASP A 184 0.81 4.19 -19.43
N THR A 185 1.05 3.29 -18.47
CA THR A 185 0.10 2.25 -18.10
C THR A 185 -0.83 2.80 -17.01
N TRP A 186 -1.95 2.14 -16.73
CA TRP A 186 -2.74 2.50 -15.55
C TRP A 186 -1.90 2.40 -14.27
N LEU A 187 -1.02 1.41 -14.17
CA LEU A 187 -0.13 1.26 -13.04
C LEU A 187 0.83 2.46 -12.88
N SER A 188 1.46 2.93 -13.97
CA SER A 188 2.37 4.10 -13.89
C SER A 188 1.63 5.39 -13.50
N LYS A 189 0.39 5.57 -13.97
CA LYS A 189 -0.45 6.70 -13.58
C LYS A 189 -0.82 6.67 -12.09
N ILE A 190 -1.24 5.51 -11.58
CA ILE A 190 -1.55 5.34 -10.16
C ILE A 190 -0.31 5.57 -9.31
N SER A 191 0.84 5.02 -9.73
CA SER A 191 2.11 5.25 -9.06
C SER A 191 2.47 6.73 -9.02
N ALA A 192 2.35 7.45 -10.13
CA ALA A 192 2.62 8.89 -10.21
C ALA A 192 1.70 9.70 -9.29
N GLU A 193 0.38 9.42 -9.32
CA GLU A 193 -0.60 10.06 -8.43
C GLU A 193 -0.25 9.84 -6.94
N ARG A 194 0.02 8.59 -6.55
CA ARG A 194 0.35 8.26 -5.15
C ARG A 194 1.66 8.91 -4.70
N ILE A 195 2.67 8.95 -5.57
CA ILE A 195 3.95 9.63 -5.28
C ILE A 195 3.72 11.13 -5.11
N GLU A 196 2.96 11.76 -5.99
CA GLU A 196 2.65 13.19 -5.92
C GLU A 196 1.90 13.51 -4.62
N GLU A 197 0.83 12.79 -4.31
CA GLU A 197 0.07 12.99 -3.08
C GLU A 197 0.90 12.73 -1.83
N TRP A 198 1.73 11.68 -1.78
CA TRP A 198 2.64 11.42 -0.67
C TRP A 198 3.60 12.60 -0.46
N ALA A 199 4.17 13.14 -1.53
CA ALA A 199 5.10 14.28 -1.44
C ALA A 199 4.42 15.57 -0.92
N HIS A 200 3.13 15.75 -1.20
CA HIS A 200 2.34 16.90 -0.74
C HIS A 200 1.62 16.66 0.59
N GLY A 201 1.50 15.41 1.05
CA GLY A 201 0.71 15.02 2.24
C GLY A 201 1.35 15.39 3.58
N HIS A 202 2.62 15.80 3.60
CA HIS A 202 3.32 16.19 4.82
C HIS A 202 3.26 17.70 5.10
N PRO A 203 3.32 18.14 6.36
CA PRO A 203 3.51 19.56 6.67
C PRO A 203 4.96 20.02 6.42
N GLY A 204 5.13 21.30 6.12
CA GLY A 204 6.40 22.03 6.26
C GLY A 204 7.61 21.43 5.56
N GLU A 205 8.72 21.34 6.29
CA GLU A 205 10.04 20.91 5.81
C GLU A 205 10.01 19.47 5.24
N ARG A 206 9.21 18.55 5.80
CA ARG A 206 9.13 17.18 5.29
C ARG A 206 8.52 17.12 3.90
N SER A 207 7.45 17.88 3.61
CA SER A 207 6.92 17.95 2.24
C SER A 207 7.91 18.60 1.27
N ARG A 208 8.68 19.61 1.71
CA ARG A 208 9.74 20.19 0.88
C ARG A 208 10.79 19.15 0.48
N LEU A 209 11.21 18.32 1.43
CA LEU A 209 12.15 17.22 1.17
C LEU A 209 11.55 16.13 0.28
N ALA A 210 10.30 15.72 0.55
CA ALA A 210 9.61 14.70 -0.24
C ALA A 210 9.42 15.14 -1.71
N ARG A 211 9.06 16.41 -1.95
CA ARG A 211 8.97 16.98 -3.30
C ARG A 211 10.32 17.08 -4.00
N ALA A 212 11.41 17.28 -3.27
CA ALA A 212 12.76 17.32 -3.85
C ALA A 212 13.23 15.94 -4.32
N VAL A 213 12.80 14.86 -3.67
CA VAL A 213 13.14 13.48 -4.08
C VAL A 213 12.20 12.93 -5.16
N MET A 214 10.98 13.46 -5.26
CA MET A 214 9.93 12.98 -6.18
C MET A 214 10.39 12.69 -7.62
N PRO A 215 11.18 13.54 -8.31
CA PRO A 215 11.64 13.22 -9.67
C PRO A 215 12.41 11.89 -9.76
N LYS A 216 13.22 11.57 -8.74
CA LYS A 216 13.97 10.30 -8.66
C LYS A 216 13.08 9.09 -8.36
N LEU A 217 11.91 9.30 -7.77
CA LEU A 217 10.95 8.22 -7.47
C LEU A 217 10.07 7.87 -8.68
N LEU A 218 9.92 8.79 -9.63
CA LEU A 218 9.20 8.58 -10.88
C LEU A 218 10.04 7.82 -11.91
N GLU A 219 11.37 7.80 -11.73
CA GLU A 219 12.28 6.99 -12.52
C GLU A 219 12.21 5.52 -12.08
N PRO A 220 12.24 4.54 -13.01
CA PRO A 220 12.35 3.14 -12.65
C PRO A 220 13.56 2.91 -11.73
N PRO A 221 13.41 2.15 -10.62
CA PRO A 221 14.52 1.94 -9.70
C PRO A 221 15.60 1.10 -10.37
N ASP A 222 16.84 1.61 -10.35
CA ASP A 222 18.01 0.84 -10.75
C ASP A 222 18.26 -0.28 -9.73
N LEU A 223 18.09 -1.53 -10.17
CA LEU A 223 18.44 -2.70 -9.36
C LEU A 223 19.97 -2.90 -9.44
N PRO A 224 20.70 -2.86 -8.31
CA PRO A 224 22.13 -3.18 -8.32
C PRO A 224 22.38 -4.61 -8.79
N ASP A 225 23.54 -4.87 -9.39
CA ASP A 225 23.94 -6.21 -9.85
C ASP A 225 23.90 -7.26 -8.72
N GLU A 226 24.32 -6.87 -7.52
CA GLU A 226 24.25 -7.70 -6.31
C GLU A 226 23.47 -6.97 -5.19
N PRO A 227 22.13 -7.10 -5.16
CA PRO A 227 21.31 -6.38 -4.20
C PRO A 227 21.35 -7.06 -2.83
N LEU A 228 21.73 -6.30 -1.82
CA LEU A 228 21.70 -6.65 -0.39
C LEU A 228 22.45 -7.96 -0.10
N PRO A 229 23.78 -8.00 -0.28
CA PRO A 229 24.58 -9.23 -0.19
C PRO A 229 24.49 -9.91 1.19
N THR A 230 24.40 -9.14 2.27
CA THR A 230 24.23 -9.69 3.62
C THR A 230 22.89 -10.41 3.79
N LEU A 231 21.83 -9.86 3.18
CA LEU A 231 20.50 -10.47 3.17
C LEU A 231 20.47 -11.72 2.27
N ALA A 232 21.15 -11.70 1.13
CA ALA A 232 21.30 -12.91 0.30
C ALA A 232 21.98 -14.04 1.10
N TRP A 233 23.08 -13.72 1.79
CA TRP A 233 23.81 -14.70 2.61
C TRP A 233 22.96 -15.25 3.77
N ILE A 234 22.24 -14.42 4.52
CA ILE A 234 21.43 -14.92 5.65
C ILE A 234 20.29 -15.83 5.17
N LEU A 235 19.73 -15.56 3.98
CA LEU A 235 18.71 -16.39 3.35
C LEU A 235 19.28 -17.73 2.88
N GLU A 236 20.47 -17.74 2.29
CA GLU A 236 21.17 -18.97 1.90
C GLU A 236 21.44 -19.87 3.12
N GLN A 237 21.98 -19.28 4.19
CA GLN A 237 22.20 -19.99 5.46
C GLN A 237 20.90 -20.53 6.05
N ALA A 238 19.80 -19.78 5.99
CA ALA A 238 18.49 -20.23 6.45
C ALA A 238 17.88 -21.31 5.53
N GLY A 239 18.22 -21.31 4.24
CA GLY A 239 17.79 -22.32 3.26
C GLY A 239 18.34 -23.71 3.59
N THR A 240 19.52 -23.78 4.20
CA THR A 240 20.14 -25.03 4.67
C THR A 240 19.85 -25.36 6.14
N GLY A 241 19.10 -24.51 6.85
CA GLY A 241 18.79 -24.68 8.27
C GLY A 241 19.86 -24.11 9.19
N MET A 242 19.95 -22.79 9.26
CA MET A 242 20.96 -22.08 10.05
C MET A 242 20.87 -22.44 11.53
N ARG A 243 21.97 -22.97 12.07
CA ARG A 243 21.99 -23.52 13.44
C ARG A 243 21.93 -22.43 14.50
N LEU A 244 21.11 -22.69 15.52
CA LEU A 244 21.02 -21.89 16.73
C LEU A 244 21.67 -22.61 17.93
N THR A 245 22.08 -21.81 18.90
CA THR A 245 22.48 -22.24 20.24
C THR A 245 21.25 -22.64 21.08
N ALA A 246 21.48 -23.24 22.26
CA ALA A 246 20.41 -23.56 23.20
C ALA A 246 19.61 -22.33 23.68
N ARG A 247 20.23 -21.14 23.67
CA ARG A 247 19.58 -19.85 23.99
C ARG A 247 18.98 -19.16 22.75
N HIS A 248 18.93 -19.86 21.63
CA HIS A 248 18.38 -19.39 20.36
C HIS A 248 19.13 -18.22 19.69
N TYR A 249 20.39 -17.99 20.06
CA TYR A 249 21.32 -17.16 19.29
C TYR A 249 21.92 -17.93 18.12
N ILE A 250 22.33 -17.25 17.05
CA ILE A 250 23.09 -17.84 15.94
C ILE A 250 24.36 -18.51 16.47
N ALA A 251 24.67 -19.70 15.95
CA ALA A 251 25.84 -20.45 16.38
C ALA A 251 27.14 -19.62 16.20
N PRO A 252 28.05 -19.59 17.20
CA PRO A 252 29.28 -18.78 17.15
C PRO A 252 30.17 -18.99 15.91
N THR A 253 30.14 -20.18 15.30
CA THR A 253 30.86 -20.48 14.06
C THR A 253 30.33 -19.64 12.89
N ILE A 254 29.01 -19.59 12.74
CA ILE A 254 28.32 -18.81 11.70
C ILE A 254 28.49 -17.30 11.97
N VAL A 255 28.45 -16.89 13.25
CA VAL A 255 28.73 -15.50 13.65
C VAL A 255 30.14 -15.07 13.22
N GLY A 256 31.14 -15.89 13.49
CA GLY A 256 32.53 -15.61 13.12
C GLY A 256 32.76 -15.54 11.61
N GLU A 257 32.07 -16.39 10.85
CA GLU A 257 32.07 -16.38 9.37
C GLU A 257 31.50 -15.06 8.84
N ALA A 258 30.30 -14.67 9.28
CA ALA A 258 29.64 -13.42 8.87
C ALA A 258 30.50 -12.20 9.21
N ALA A 259 31.09 -12.17 10.41
CA ALA A 259 31.90 -11.05 10.85
C ALA A 259 33.18 -10.87 10.01
N VAL A 260 33.75 -11.97 9.50
CA VAL A 260 34.85 -11.92 8.53
C VAL A 260 34.36 -11.42 7.19
N LEU A 261 33.33 -12.09 6.65
CA LEU A 261 32.85 -11.88 5.29
C LEU A 261 32.40 -10.43 5.06
N PHE A 262 31.76 -9.83 6.06
CA PHE A 262 31.18 -8.49 5.95
C PHE A 262 31.97 -7.40 6.68
N GLY A 263 33.18 -7.71 7.17
CA GLY A 263 34.03 -6.72 7.83
C GLY A 263 33.51 -6.21 9.17
N TRP A 264 32.60 -6.92 9.84
CA TRP A 264 32.01 -6.47 11.12
C TRP A 264 32.87 -6.73 12.35
N ARG A 265 34.11 -7.20 12.17
CA ARG A 265 35.04 -7.43 13.29
C ARG A 265 35.31 -6.13 14.03
N THR A 266 35.00 -6.11 15.31
CA THR A 266 35.42 -5.04 16.22
C THR A 266 36.87 -5.28 16.63
N GLY A 267 37.74 -4.27 16.50
CA GLY A 267 39.16 -4.34 16.86
C GLY A 267 39.43 -4.65 18.35
N SER A 268 38.39 -4.63 19.20
CA SER A 268 38.44 -4.99 20.62
C SER A 268 38.34 -6.50 20.89
N SER A 269 38.08 -7.32 19.86
CA SER A 269 38.08 -8.79 19.99
C SER A 269 39.51 -9.32 19.91
N GLY A 270 40.13 -9.58 21.06
CA GLY A 270 41.47 -10.19 21.11
C GLY A 270 41.56 -11.50 20.31
N PRO A 271 42.76 -11.88 19.82
CA PRO A 271 42.93 -13.10 19.03
C PRO A 271 42.42 -14.33 19.82
N GLY A 272 41.46 -15.07 19.25
CA GLY A 272 40.96 -16.33 19.82
C GLY A 272 39.63 -16.26 20.60
N ARG A 273 39.02 -15.09 20.80
CA ARG A 273 37.69 -15.01 21.41
C ARG A 273 36.61 -15.45 20.41
N ARG A 274 35.79 -16.44 20.78
CA ARG A 274 34.60 -16.83 20.01
C ARG A 274 33.57 -15.69 20.06
N GLN A 275 33.22 -15.15 18.91
CA GLN A 275 32.20 -14.09 18.78
C GLN A 275 30.80 -14.68 18.97
N GLN A 276 29.98 -13.98 19.76
CA GLN A 276 28.56 -14.28 19.93
C GLN A 276 27.71 -13.33 19.07
N GLU A 277 26.46 -13.69 18.79
CA GLU A 277 25.58 -12.86 17.95
C GLU A 277 25.47 -11.41 18.47
N LEU A 278 25.39 -11.23 19.79
CA LEU A 278 25.33 -9.89 20.40
C LEU A 278 26.66 -9.11 20.33
N ASP A 279 27.78 -9.79 20.09
CA ASP A 279 29.08 -9.14 19.84
C ASP A 279 29.16 -8.58 18.41
N VAL A 280 28.32 -9.09 17.49
CA VAL A 280 28.24 -8.69 16.08
C VAL A 280 26.87 -8.06 15.82
N TYR A 281 26.69 -6.85 16.35
CA TYR A 281 25.40 -6.15 16.32
C TYR A 281 24.75 -6.06 14.92
N PRO A 282 25.47 -5.79 13.82
CA PRO A 282 24.86 -5.81 12.48
C PRO A 282 24.22 -7.14 12.10
N LEU A 283 24.80 -8.29 12.51
CA LEU A 283 24.21 -9.61 12.29
C LEU A 283 22.94 -9.79 13.12
N HIS A 284 22.95 -9.33 14.37
CA HIS A 284 21.77 -9.35 15.23
C HIS A 284 20.62 -8.52 14.62
N THR A 285 20.92 -7.32 14.13
CA THR A 285 19.95 -6.45 13.43
C THR A 285 19.46 -7.11 12.14
N LEU A 286 20.34 -7.67 11.31
CA LEU A 286 19.97 -8.36 10.08
C LEU A 286 19.00 -9.52 10.34
N ARG A 287 19.28 -10.34 11.35
CA ARG A 287 18.39 -11.41 11.77
C ARG A 287 17.03 -10.86 12.21
N ALA A 288 17.02 -9.80 13.02
CA ALA A 288 15.78 -9.19 13.49
C ALA A 288 14.93 -8.65 12.32
N LEU A 289 15.56 -7.96 11.36
CA LEU A 289 14.92 -7.50 10.14
C LEU A 289 14.33 -8.67 9.33
N ALA A 290 15.14 -9.68 9.04
CA ALA A 290 14.72 -10.84 8.25
C ALA A 290 13.59 -11.64 8.93
N GLN A 291 13.58 -11.72 10.26
CA GLN A 291 12.61 -12.52 11.00
C GLN A 291 11.30 -11.77 11.28
N HIS A 292 11.39 -10.50 11.69
CA HIS A 292 10.25 -9.75 12.22
C HIS A 292 9.65 -8.75 11.23
N GLU A 293 10.50 -8.06 10.46
CA GLU A 293 10.03 -7.02 9.53
C GLU A 293 9.69 -7.63 8.16
N MET A 294 10.58 -8.48 7.64
CA MET A 294 10.42 -9.09 6.31
C MET A 294 9.62 -10.40 6.36
N GLY A 295 9.52 -11.02 7.55
CA GLY A 295 8.92 -12.36 7.71
C GLY A 295 9.60 -13.43 6.84
N ALA A 296 10.86 -13.25 6.46
CA ALA A 296 11.59 -14.07 5.50
C ALA A 296 12.15 -15.35 6.15
N ILE A 297 12.51 -15.29 7.42
CA ILE A 297 12.99 -16.44 8.19
C ILE A 297 12.12 -16.67 9.42
N ARG A 298 12.07 -17.92 9.90
CA ARG A 298 11.43 -18.26 11.16
C ARG A 298 12.24 -19.30 11.92
N ARG A 299 12.06 -19.34 13.23
CA ARG A 299 12.61 -20.42 14.06
C ARG A 299 11.83 -21.72 13.86
N SER A 300 12.55 -22.82 13.63
CA SER A 300 12.04 -24.18 13.69
C SER A 300 12.98 -25.01 14.58
N GLY A 301 12.54 -25.27 15.81
CA GLY A 301 13.38 -25.93 16.82
C GLY A 301 14.68 -25.17 17.10
N ALA A 302 15.81 -25.84 16.83
CA ALA A 302 17.16 -25.31 17.01
C ALA A 302 17.77 -24.69 15.73
N ALA A 303 16.94 -24.34 14.75
CA ALA A 303 17.40 -23.72 13.50
C ALA A 303 16.51 -22.54 13.08
N LEU A 304 17.07 -21.66 12.25
CA LEU A 304 16.33 -20.70 11.42
C LEU A 304 16.14 -21.29 10.03
N VAL A 305 14.92 -21.20 9.51
CA VAL A 305 14.53 -21.74 8.20
C VAL A 305 13.77 -20.70 7.39
N LEU A 306 13.81 -20.82 6.07
CA LEU A 306 13.07 -19.95 5.16
C LEU A 306 11.55 -20.11 5.30
N THR A 307 10.85 -18.98 5.34
CA THR A 307 9.40 -18.93 5.11
C THR A 307 9.09 -19.01 3.61
N ARG A 308 7.82 -18.83 3.23
CA ARG A 308 7.47 -18.68 1.81
C ARG A 308 8.09 -17.41 1.22
N THR A 309 7.97 -16.29 1.94
CA THR A 309 8.60 -15.01 1.58
C THR A 309 10.10 -15.14 1.46
N GLY A 310 10.77 -15.81 2.41
CA GLY A 310 12.22 -16.00 2.34
C GLY A 310 12.68 -16.83 1.14
N ARG A 311 11.89 -17.82 0.70
CA ARG A 311 12.20 -18.55 -0.54
C ARG A 311 12.09 -17.65 -1.76
N LEU A 312 11.03 -16.85 -1.87
CA LEU A 312 10.88 -15.89 -2.97
C LEU A 312 12.04 -14.89 -3.01
N MET A 313 12.46 -14.37 -1.86
CA MET A 313 13.62 -13.47 -1.78
C MET A 313 14.96 -14.16 -2.08
N ALA A 314 15.08 -15.46 -1.80
CA ALA A 314 16.28 -16.21 -2.16
C ALA A 314 16.35 -16.45 -3.68
N ASP A 315 15.20 -16.75 -4.29
CA ASP A 315 15.09 -17.10 -5.72
C ASP A 315 15.10 -15.85 -6.63
N ASP A 316 14.60 -14.70 -6.15
CA ASP A 316 14.44 -13.48 -6.93
C ASP A 316 15.09 -12.25 -6.26
N ALA A 317 16.10 -11.69 -6.92
CA ALA A 317 16.86 -10.54 -6.48
C ALA A 317 16.03 -9.24 -6.40
N ALA A 318 15.04 -9.05 -7.29
CA ALA A 318 14.16 -7.89 -7.28
C ALA A 318 13.18 -7.96 -6.10
N VAL A 319 12.65 -9.15 -5.79
CA VAL A 319 11.82 -9.37 -4.58
C VAL A 319 12.63 -9.11 -3.32
N ARG A 320 13.87 -9.61 -3.26
CA ARG A 320 14.79 -9.35 -2.14
C ARG A 320 15.07 -7.88 -1.96
N TRP A 321 15.34 -7.16 -3.05
CA TRP A 321 15.55 -5.72 -3.04
C TRP A 321 14.32 -5.00 -2.49
N HIS A 322 13.16 -5.20 -3.10
CA HIS A 322 11.92 -4.52 -2.74
C HIS A 322 11.55 -4.71 -1.25
N ILE A 323 11.50 -5.96 -0.78
CA ILE A 323 11.16 -6.27 0.62
C ILE A 323 12.27 -5.77 1.56
N GLY A 324 13.53 -5.93 1.14
CA GLY A 324 14.70 -5.53 1.91
C GLY A 324 14.75 -4.03 2.17
N THR A 325 14.57 -3.22 1.14
CA THR A 325 14.61 -1.75 1.22
C THR A 325 13.40 -1.18 1.94
N ALA A 326 12.20 -1.76 1.75
CA ALA A 326 10.99 -1.37 2.48
C ALA A 326 11.16 -1.53 4.02
N SER A 327 11.96 -2.51 4.45
CA SER A 327 12.25 -2.72 5.88
C SER A 327 13.09 -1.62 6.54
N LEU A 328 13.72 -0.71 5.77
CA LEU A 328 14.52 0.38 6.34
C LEU A 328 13.67 1.34 7.18
N ILE A 329 12.46 1.63 6.70
CA ILE A 329 11.49 2.49 7.39
C ILE A 329 10.69 1.65 8.40
N GLY A 330 10.25 0.47 7.97
CA GLY A 330 9.42 -0.45 8.77
C GLY A 330 7.94 -0.46 8.34
N PRO A 331 7.14 -1.36 8.90
CA PRO A 331 5.71 -1.43 8.67
C PRO A 331 5.01 -0.21 9.28
N ASP A 332 3.96 0.26 8.62
CA ASP A 332 3.07 1.31 9.13
C ASP A 332 1.66 0.85 8.81
N ASP A 333 1.23 -0.16 9.56
CA ASP A 333 -0.07 -0.83 9.39
C ASP A 333 -1.13 -0.26 10.35
N ALA A 334 -0.73 0.68 11.22
CA ALA A 334 -1.60 1.30 12.20
C ALA A 334 -2.39 2.47 11.59
N PRO A 335 -3.58 2.80 12.13
CA PRO A 335 -4.38 3.94 11.67
C PRO A 335 -3.69 5.29 11.93
N ASP A 336 -2.98 5.40 13.05
CA ASP A 336 -2.19 6.57 13.39
C ASP A 336 -0.78 6.45 12.82
N PRO A 337 -0.15 7.54 12.35
CA PRO A 337 1.23 7.50 11.91
C PRO A 337 2.12 6.98 13.05
N ASP A 338 2.94 5.97 12.78
CA ASP A 338 3.93 5.52 13.75
C ASP A 338 5.08 6.55 13.80
N PHE A 339 5.36 7.09 14.99
CA PHE A 339 6.45 8.04 15.21
C PHE A 339 7.79 7.54 14.68
N THR A 340 8.10 6.25 14.89
CA THR A 340 9.36 5.65 14.45
C THR A 340 9.45 5.56 12.93
N VAL A 341 8.34 5.27 12.24
CA VAL A 341 8.24 5.28 10.78
C VAL A 341 8.46 6.70 10.27
N ALA A 342 7.76 7.69 10.84
CA ALA A 342 7.88 9.09 10.44
C ALA A 342 9.32 9.62 10.58
N VAL A 343 10.01 9.27 11.68
CA VAL A 343 11.42 9.66 11.91
C VAL A 343 12.35 9.00 10.90
N ARG A 344 12.19 7.69 10.64
CA ARG A 344 13.06 6.98 9.68
C ARG A 344 12.86 7.46 8.25
N GLU A 345 11.62 7.72 7.86
CA GLU A 345 11.26 8.29 6.56
C GLU A 345 11.90 9.67 6.37
N ALA A 346 11.73 10.58 7.35
CA ALA A 346 12.34 11.91 7.31
C ALA A 346 13.88 11.84 7.32
N ALA A 347 14.46 10.90 8.07
CA ALA A 347 15.91 10.69 8.09
C ALA A 347 16.41 10.25 6.71
N LEU A 348 15.75 9.27 6.06
CA LEU A 348 16.08 8.82 4.71
C LEU A 348 15.93 9.94 3.67
N LEU A 349 14.90 10.78 3.78
CA LEU A 349 14.76 11.96 2.94
C LEU A 349 15.97 12.90 3.05
N ILE A 350 16.42 13.19 4.27
CA ILE A 350 17.58 14.05 4.51
C ILE A 350 18.85 13.42 3.95
N VAL A 351 19.15 12.16 4.29
CA VAL A 351 20.42 11.53 3.90
C VAL A 351 20.48 11.20 2.41
N ALA A 352 19.36 10.88 1.75
CA ALA A 352 19.33 10.59 0.32
C ALA A 352 19.47 11.85 -0.56
N LEU A 353 19.11 13.02 -0.03
CA LEU A 353 19.26 14.30 -0.72
C LEU A 353 20.61 14.98 -0.47
N HIS A 354 21.37 14.53 0.52
CA HIS A 354 22.64 15.16 0.87
C HIS A 354 23.78 14.64 -0.01
N GLU A 355 24.52 15.55 -0.65
CA GLU A 355 25.77 15.24 -1.36
C GLU A 355 26.92 15.09 -0.34
N GLY A 356 26.90 14.02 0.46
CA GLY A 356 27.97 13.70 1.41
C GLY A 356 27.50 13.30 2.82
N PRO A 357 28.44 13.08 3.75
CA PRO A 357 28.12 12.64 5.12
C PRO A 357 27.34 13.70 5.91
N VAL A 358 26.25 13.28 6.54
CA VAL A 358 25.44 14.14 7.45
C VAL A 358 25.91 13.94 8.88
N GLY A 359 26.16 15.03 9.63
CA GLY A 359 26.54 14.93 11.03
C GLY A 359 25.42 14.32 11.89
N TYR A 360 25.75 13.45 12.85
CA TYR A 360 24.74 12.79 13.70
C TYR A 360 23.89 13.78 14.50
N GLU A 361 24.52 14.78 15.14
CA GLU A 361 23.79 15.79 15.91
C GLU A 361 23.07 16.79 15.02
N GLU A 362 23.59 17.07 13.82
CA GLU A 362 22.90 17.87 12.80
C GLU A 362 21.61 17.18 12.35
N LEU A 363 21.69 15.89 12.02
CA LEU A 363 20.54 15.06 11.66
C LEU A 363 19.52 15.02 12.80
N ALA A 364 19.98 14.83 14.05
CA ALA A 364 19.11 14.82 15.23
C ALA A 364 18.40 16.16 15.46
N SER A 365 19.11 17.29 15.31
CA SER A 365 18.51 18.62 15.46
C SER A 365 17.44 18.86 14.40
N ARG A 366 17.76 18.59 13.13
CA ARG A 366 16.84 18.81 12.01
C ARG A 366 15.59 17.94 12.10
N LEU A 367 15.73 16.67 12.47
CA LEU A 367 14.59 15.78 12.70
C LEU A 367 13.75 16.24 13.89
N THR A 368 14.38 16.77 14.94
CA THR A 368 13.66 17.31 16.11
C THR A 368 12.80 18.50 15.72
N GLU A 369 13.34 19.41 14.90
CA GLU A 369 12.60 20.57 14.38
C GLU A 369 11.44 20.15 13.46
N ILE A 370 11.69 19.23 12.53
CA ILE A 370 10.65 18.69 11.63
C ILE A 370 9.48 18.14 12.45
N HIS A 371 9.74 17.19 13.35
CA HIS A 371 8.65 16.53 14.06
C HIS A 371 8.00 17.41 15.12
N ALA A 372 8.72 18.33 15.74
CA ALA A 372 8.09 19.33 16.61
C ALA A 372 7.10 20.21 15.83
N ALA A 373 7.45 20.62 14.59
CA ALA A 373 6.58 21.43 13.74
C ALA A 373 5.34 20.67 13.23
N GLU A 374 5.43 19.34 13.12
CA GLU A 374 4.30 18.47 12.77
C GLU A 374 3.38 18.15 13.96
N GLY A 375 3.68 18.70 15.15
CA GLY A 375 2.86 18.53 16.35
C GLY A 375 3.20 17.30 17.19
N TRP A 376 4.29 16.59 16.90
CA TRP A 376 4.76 15.51 17.76
C TRP A 376 5.23 16.07 19.10
N ALA A 377 4.88 15.37 20.17
CA ALA A 377 5.27 15.75 21.53
C ALA A 377 5.70 14.52 22.34
N SER A 378 6.64 14.71 23.26
CA SER A 378 6.99 13.67 24.21
C SER A 378 5.85 13.46 25.21
N ARG A 379 5.52 12.19 25.51
CA ARG A 379 4.54 11.84 26.56
C ARG A 379 4.93 12.36 27.95
N SER A 380 6.22 12.61 28.20
CA SER A 380 6.73 13.15 29.46
C SER A 380 6.81 14.68 29.50
N GLY A 381 6.38 15.38 28.44
CA GLY A 381 6.51 16.84 28.32
C GLY A 381 7.95 17.31 28.05
N GLY A 382 8.90 16.38 27.84
CA GLY A 382 10.29 16.67 27.50
C GLY A 382 10.55 16.85 26.00
N SER A 383 11.80 17.12 25.64
CA SER A 383 12.23 17.22 24.23
C SER A 383 12.15 15.87 23.50
N LEU A 384 11.78 15.89 22.22
CA LEU A 384 11.80 14.72 21.31
C LEU A 384 13.22 14.22 21.00
N ALA A 385 14.26 15.02 21.27
CA ALA A 385 15.61 14.73 20.82
C ALA A 385 16.17 13.38 21.30
N GLY A 386 15.78 12.92 22.50
CA GLY A 386 16.18 11.60 23.00
C GLY A 386 15.59 10.45 22.19
N ALA A 387 14.30 10.51 21.89
CA ALA A 387 13.61 9.50 21.08
C ALA A 387 14.14 9.50 19.63
N ILE A 388 14.37 10.69 19.07
CA ILE A 388 14.92 10.84 17.73
C ILE A 388 16.34 10.28 17.62
N ARG A 389 17.22 10.57 18.59
CA ARG A 389 18.56 9.93 18.63
C ARG A 389 18.45 8.41 18.70
N GLY A 390 17.50 7.89 19.48
CA GLY A 390 17.20 6.45 19.53
C GLY A 390 16.87 5.89 18.14
N GLU A 391 16.00 6.55 17.39
CA GLU A 391 15.60 6.11 16.05
C GLU A 391 16.69 6.30 14.98
N ILE A 392 17.49 7.36 15.04
CA ILE A 392 18.69 7.50 14.19
C ILE A 392 19.65 6.33 14.44
N HIS A 393 19.85 5.96 15.71
CA HIS A 393 20.69 4.82 16.07
C HIS A 393 20.15 3.52 15.47
N VAL A 394 18.84 3.28 15.57
CA VAL A 394 18.17 2.11 14.96
C VAL A 394 18.35 2.11 13.45
N LEU A 395 18.05 3.22 12.76
CA LEU A 395 18.18 3.34 11.31
C LEU A 395 19.62 3.10 10.86
N ARG A 396 20.60 3.70 11.53
CA ARG A 396 22.02 3.51 11.23
C ARG A 396 22.42 2.03 11.29
N HIS A 397 21.92 1.29 12.29
CA HIS A 397 22.19 -0.14 12.38
C HIS A 397 21.48 -0.96 11.31
N ARG A 398 20.26 -0.59 10.90
CA ARG A 398 19.56 -1.22 9.76
C ARG A 398 20.36 -1.04 8.47
N LEU A 399 20.79 0.20 8.18
CA LEU A 399 21.63 0.52 7.02
C LEU A 399 22.96 -0.25 7.06
N ARG A 400 23.61 -0.30 8.22
CA ARG A 400 24.85 -1.06 8.42
C ARG A 400 24.69 -2.56 8.21
N ALA A 401 23.63 -3.15 8.76
CA ALA A 401 23.32 -4.57 8.63
C ALA A 401 23.12 -5.00 7.16
N LEU A 402 22.65 -4.07 6.33
CA LEU A 402 22.41 -4.26 4.90
C LEU A 402 23.57 -3.75 4.01
N GLN A 403 24.71 -3.34 4.60
CA GLN A 403 25.87 -2.75 3.89
C GLN A 403 25.54 -1.53 3.03
N LEU A 404 24.66 -0.67 3.54
CA LEU A 404 24.20 0.55 2.86
C LEU A 404 24.92 1.82 3.33
N LEU A 405 25.70 1.74 4.42
CA LEU A 405 26.51 2.85 4.91
C LEU A 405 27.91 2.83 4.30
N ASP A 406 28.42 4.01 4.02
CA ASP A 406 29.84 4.22 3.79
C ASP A 406 30.57 4.24 5.14
N GLU A 407 31.29 3.14 5.44
CA GLU A 407 32.05 2.97 6.69
C GLU A 407 33.40 3.71 6.67
N GLU A 408 33.82 4.26 5.52
CA GLU A 408 35.02 5.10 5.41
C GLU A 408 34.72 6.57 5.76
N ALA A 409 33.44 6.95 5.81
CA ALA A 409 33.01 8.29 6.19
C ALA A 409 33.43 8.67 7.63
N PRO A 410 33.60 9.98 7.92
CA PRO A 410 34.06 10.43 9.24
C PRO A 410 33.21 9.88 10.40
N PRO A 411 33.84 9.51 11.53
CA PRO A 411 33.11 9.04 12.71
C PRO A 411 32.04 10.06 13.16
N GLY A 412 30.87 9.56 13.54
CA GLY A 412 29.76 10.41 13.97
C GLY A 412 28.97 11.04 12.80
N THR A 413 29.16 10.54 11.58
CA THR A 413 28.34 10.91 10.42
C THR A 413 27.48 9.73 9.94
N VAL A 414 26.49 10.05 9.11
CA VAL A 414 25.71 9.10 8.32
C VAL A 414 25.94 9.42 6.85
N ALA A 415 26.57 8.49 6.13
CA ALA A 415 26.81 8.57 4.70
C ALA A 415 26.32 7.28 4.05
N LEU A 416 25.61 7.39 2.93
CA LEU A 416 25.14 6.27 2.14
C LEU A 416 26.15 5.93 1.04
N THR A 417 26.34 4.65 0.75
CA THR A 417 26.97 4.22 -0.50
C THR A 417 26.05 4.54 -1.69
N SER A 418 26.50 4.36 -2.93
CA SER A 418 25.62 4.47 -4.11
C SER A 418 24.43 3.50 -4.02
N VAL A 419 24.69 2.25 -3.61
CA VAL A 419 23.67 1.23 -3.32
C VAL A 419 22.79 1.65 -2.15
N GLY A 420 23.37 2.29 -1.13
CA GLY A 420 22.64 2.87 0.00
C GLY A 420 21.64 3.95 -0.41
N THR A 421 22.02 4.84 -1.33
CA THR A 421 21.14 5.86 -1.89
C THR A 421 20.01 5.23 -2.70
N ALA A 422 20.32 4.26 -3.58
CA ALA A 422 19.30 3.53 -4.33
C ALA A 422 18.32 2.78 -3.39
N ALA A 423 18.83 2.21 -2.30
CA ALA A 423 18.04 1.52 -1.29
C ALA A 423 17.13 2.48 -0.51
N ALA A 424 17.65 3.67 -0.14
CA ALA A 424 16.87 4.71 0.51
C ALA A 424 15.71 5.19 -0.38
N LEU A 425 15.99 5.45 -1.67
CA LEU A 425 14.98 5.82 -2.67
C LEU A 425 13.95 4.70 -2.86
N SER A 426 14.38 3.45 -2.92
CA SER A 426 13.46 2.30 -3.05
C SER A 426 12.58 2.11 -1.81
N GLY A 427 13.10 2.37 -0.61
CA GLY A 427 12.32 2.39 0.63
C GLY A 427 11.29 3.51 0.67
N LEU A 428 11.66 4.71 0.23
CA LEU A 428 10.76 5.86 0.10
C LEU A 428 9.69 5.62 -0.96
N LEU A 429 10.05 5.04 -2.11
CA LEU A 429 9.11 4.64 -3.15
C LEU A 429 8.08 3.64 -2.61
N ALA A 430 8.54 2.62 -1.87
CA ALA A 430 7.63 1.66 -1.24
C ALA A 430 6.68 2.32 -0.23
N ARG A 431 7.07 3.42 0.42
CA ARG A 431 6.21 4.20 1.31
C ARG A 431 5.19 5.03 0.53
N ALA A 432 5.64 5.67 -0.55
CA ALA A 432 4.82 6.50 -1.42
C ALA A 432 3.74 5.69 -2.16
N LEU A 433 4.06 4.46 -2.57
CA LEU A 433 3.15 3.59 -3.32
C LEU A 433 2.10 2.86 -2.47
N ARG A 434 2.10 3.02 -1.13
CA ARG A 434 1.14 2.30 -0.28
C ARG A 434 -0.31 2.69 -0.59
N PRO A 435 -1.28 1.76 -0.48
CA PRO A 435 -2.68 2.11 -0.59
C PRO A 435 -3.06 3.06 0.54
N ARG A 436 -3.82 4.10 0.21
CA ARG A 436 -4.35 5.02 1.21
C ARG A 436 -5.53 4.37 1.92
N ARG A 437 -5.58 4.51 3.23
CA ARG A 437 -6.67 4.00 4.07
C ARG A 437 -7.35 5.18 4.76
N HIS A 438 -8.67 5.12 4.89
CA HIS A 438 -9.37 5.99 5.83
C HIS A 438 -8.90 5.66 7.25
N GLU A 439 -8.64 6.68 8.06
CA GLU A 439 -8.74 6.54 9.51
C GLU A 439 -10.16 6.04 9.78
N HIS A 440 -10.29 4.83 10.32
CA HIS A 440 -11.58 4.38 10.82
C HIS A 440 -11.97 5.31 11.97
N VAL A 441 -12.83 6.29 11.68
CA VAL A 441 -13.46 7.18 12.67
C VAL A 441 -14.35 6.37 13.60
#